data_AF-A0A175Y722-F1
#
_entry.id   AF-A0A175Y722-F1
#
_cell.length_a   1.000
_cell.length_b   1.000
_cell.length_c   1.000
_cell.angle_alpha   90.00
_cell.angle_beta   90.00
_cell.angle_gamma   90.00
#
_symmetry.space_group_name_H-M   'P 1'
#
loop_
_entity.id
_entity.type
_entity.pdbx_description
1 polymer ?
#
loop_
_entity_poly.entity_id
_entity_poly.type
_entity_poly.pdbx_seq_one_letter_code
_entity_poly.pdbx_strand_id
1 'polypeptide(L)' 'MARYNHAYTLAFSLVSNDDKGHDVDARQLKAALLARIENLDEEGSWIESAGAPYDTYLEPEEAP' A
#
# COMPACT_ATOMS: atom_id res chain seq x y z
N MET A 1 17.15 -5.45 21.48
CA MET A 1 15.80 -6.08 21.37
C MET A 1 15.59 -6.35 19.89
N ALA A 2 15.10 -7.52 19.49
CA ALA A 2 14.93 -7.83 18.07
C ALA A 2 13.95 -6.83 17.41
N ARG A 3 14.29 -6.34 16.21
CA ARG A 3 13.46 -5.47 15.38
C ARG A 3 12.91 -6.28 14.21
N TYR A 4 11.70 -5.96 13.77
CA TYR A 4 11.06 -6.69 12.67
C TYR A 4 10.52 -5.71 11.63
N ASN A 5 10.68 -6.06 10.36
CA ASN A 5 10.13 -5.35 9.21
C ASN A 5 8.93 -6.14 8.69
N HIS A 6 7.78 -5.50 8.66
CA HIS A 6 6.50 -6.10 8.30
C HIS A 6 6.06 -5.61 6.94
N ALA A 7 5.84 -6.53 6.00
CA ALA A 7 5.34 -6.20 4.67
C ALA A 7 3.81 -6.21 4.67
N TYR A 8 3.20 -5.13 4.16
CA TYR A 8 1.76 -4.96 4.04
C TYR A 8 1.36 -4.70 2.60
N THR A 9 0.14 -5.08 2.24
CA THR A 9 -0.50 -4.67 0.98
C THR A 9 -1.55 -3.61 1.27
N LEU A 10 -1.71 -2.66 0.37
CA LEU A 10 -2.83 -1.74 0.38
C LEU A 10 -3.56 -1.79 -0.97
N ALA A 11 -4.80 -2.27 -0.95
CA ALA A 11 -5.61 -2.34 -2.15
C ALA A 11 -6.21 -0.96 -2.50
N PHE A 12 -6.21 -0.64 -3.79
CA PHE A 12 -6.82 0.57 -4.34
C PHE A 12 -7.38 0.28 -5.74
N SER A 13 -8.29 1.12 -6.20
CA SER A 13 -8.92 1.02 -7.52
C SER A 13 -8.72 2.30 -8.30
N LEU A 14 -8.69 2.20 -9.62
CA LEU A 14 -8.74 3.33 -10.53
C LEU A 14 -9.68 3.04 -11.68
N VAL A 15 -10.17 4.09 -12.34
CA VAL A 15 -11.01 3.98 -13.52
C VAL A 15 -10.11 3.99 -14.77
N SER A 16 -10.26 2.97 -15.61
CA SER A 16 -9.57 2.81 -16.89
C SER A 16 -10.61 2.75 -18.02
N ASN A 17 -10.21 3.12 -19.24
CA ASN A 17 -11.06 3.03 -20.43
C ASN A 17 -10.87 1.71 -21.19
N ASP A 18 -9.99 0.83 -20.73
CA ASP A 18 -9.65 -0.45 -21.32
C ASP A 18 -10.09 -1.60 -20.39
N ASP A 19 -10.77 -2.62 -20.91
CA ASP A 19 -11.34 -3.72 -20.12
C ASP A 19 -10.29 -4.67 -19.52
N LYS A 20 -9.03 -4.49 -19.90
CA LYS A 20 -7.85 -5.19 -19.39
C LYS A 20 -6.87 -4.26 -18.70
N GLY A 21 -7.14 -2.95 -18.67
CA GLY A 21 -6.31 -1.94 -18.01
C GLY A 21 -4.99 -1.66 -18.71
N HIS A 22 -4.85 -1.93 -20.01
CA HIS A 22 -3.59 -1.68 -20.74
C HIS A 22 -3.24 -0.20 -20.88
N ASP A 23 -4.22 0.69 -20.73
CA ASP A 23 -4.05 2.14 -20.78
C ASP A 23 -3.51 2.73 -19.46
N VAL A 24 -3.40 1.91 -18.42
CA VAL A 24 -2.97 2.34 -17.08
C VAL A 24 -1.47 2.58 -17.06
N ASP A 25 -1.08 3.81 -16.73
CA ASP A 25 0.32 4.18 -16.53
C ASP A 25 0.68 4.41 -15.05
N ALA A 26 1.99 4.56 -14.79
CA ALA A 26 2.52 4.79 -13.45
C ALA A 26 1.99 6.08 -12.79
N ARG A 27 1.62 7.10 -13.58
CA ARG A 27 1.07 8.36 -13.05
C ARG A 27 -0.35 8.15 -12.55
N GLN A 28 -1.16 7.39 -13.26
CA GLN A 28 -2.51 7.02 -12.84
C GLN A 28 -2.50 6.14 -11.58
N LEU A 29 -1.60 5.16 -11.51
CA LEU A 29 -1.42 4.34 -10.31
C LEU A 29 -1.05 5.20 -9.10
N LYS A 30 -0.08 6.11 -9.26
CA LYS A 30 0.33 7.03 -8.19
C LYS A 30 -0.82 7.92 -7.73
N ALA A 31 -1.57 8.51 -8.66
CA ALA A 31 -2.70 9.37 -8.33
C ALA A 31 -3.80 8.61 -7.57
N ALA A 32 -4.13 7.39 -8.02
CA ALA A 32 -5.14 6.56 -7.35
C ALA A 32 -4.71 6.11 -5.95
N LEU A 33 -3.43 5.78 -5.76
CA LEU A 33 -2.90 5.45 -4.45
C LEU A 33 -2.94 6.66 -3.50
N LEU A 34 -2.59 7.86 -3.97
CA LEU A 34 -2.67 9.08 -3.15
C LEU A 34 -4.12 9.38 -2.73
N ALA A 35 -5.08 9.27 -3.65
CA ALA A 35 -6.49 9.42 -3.31
C ALA A 35 -6.96 8.38 -2.27
N ARG A 36 -6.45 7.14 -2.36
CA ARG A 36 -6.74 6.11 -1.35
C ARG A 36 -6.18 6.49 0.02
N ILE A 37 -4.98 7.07 0.08
CA ILE A 37 -4.36 7.56 1.33
C ILE A 37 -5.24 8.64 1.96
N GLU A 38 -5.68 9.63 1.18
CA GLU A 38 -6.57 10.71 1.68
C GLU A 38 -7.87 10.14 2.26
N ASN A 39 -8.52 9.20 1.56
CA ASN A 39 -9.73 8.56 2.07
C ASN A 39 -9.48 7.79 3.38
N LEU A 40 -8.35 7.10 3.51
CA LEU A 40 -8.01 6.36 4.75
C LEU A 40 -7.78 7.30 5.92
N ASP A 41 -7.17 8.46 5.68
CA ASP A 41 -6.98 9.50 6.70
C ASP A 41 -8.32 10.08 7.17
N GLU A 42 -9.26 10.32 6.25
CA GLU A 42 -10.60 10.80 6.56
C GLU A 42 -11.45 9.76 7.30
N GLU A 43 -11.39 8.49 6.88
CA GLU A 43 -12.15 7.39 7.46
C GLU A 43 -11.56 6.87 8.78
N GLY A 44 -10.25 7.07 9.00
CA GLY A 44 -9.50 6.45 10.09
C GLY A 44 -9.39 4.91 9.97
N SER A 45 -9.53 4.36 8.77
CA SER A 45 -9.71 2.92 8.50
C SER A 45 -8.44 2.18 8.08
N TRP A 46 -7.26 2.74 8.42
CA TRP A 46 -5.95 2.23 7.99
C TRP A 46 -5.70 0.77 8.37
N ILE A 47 -5.97 0.40 9.63
CA ILE A 47 -5.64 -0.93 10.15
C ILE A 47 -6.55 -1.99 9.54
N GLU A 48 -7.84 -1.70 9.43
CA GLU A 48 -8.84 -2.57 8.83
C GLU A 48 -8.58 -2.78 7.34
N SER A 49 -8.12 -1.73 6.64
CA SER A 49 -7.85 -1.76 5.21
C SER A 49 -6.52 -2.43 4.85
N ALA A 50 -5.48 -2.27 5.65
CA ALA A 50 -4.18 -2.91 5.45
C ALA A 50 -4.19 -4.38 5.92
N GLY A 51 -5.01 -4.70 6.92
CA GLY A 51 -5.09 -6.03 7.51
C GLY A 51 -3.80 -6.44 8.24
N ALA A 52 -3.58 -7.75 8.35
CA ALA A 52 -2.35 -8.30 8.90
C ALA A 52 -1.21 -8.23 7.85
N PRO A 53 0.06 -8.11 8.28
CA PRO A 53 1.17 -8.18 7.35
C PRO A 53 1.20 -9.54 6.66
N TYR A 54 1.52 -9.55 5.36
CA TYR A 54 1.65 -10.80 4.60
C TYR A 54 3.05 -11.41 4.74
N ASP A 55 4.02 -10.63 5.22
CA ASP A 55 5.38 -11.11 5.48
C ASP A 55 6.05 -10.36 6.65
N THR A 56 7.04 -10.99 7.27
CA THR A 56 7.78 -10.43 8.40
C THR A 56 9.23 -10.91 8.42
N TYR A 57 10.16 -9.96 8.44
CA TYR A 57 11.59 -10.19 8.42
C TYR A 57 12.24 -9.68 9.71
N LEU A 58 13.29 -10.36 10.18
CA LEU A 58 14.16 -9.80 11.22
C LEU A 58 14.96 -8.65 10.61
N GLU A 59 14.86 -7.47 11.19
CA GLU A 59 15.64 -6.31 10.79
C GLU A 59 17.03 -6.41 11.46
N PRO A 60 18.12 -6.55 10.68
CA PRO A 60 19.46 -6.60 11.24
C PRO A 60 19.80 -5.26 11.92
N GLU A 61 20.52 -5.31 13.04
CA GLU A 61 21.13 -4.09 13.59
C GLU A 61 22.15 -3.60 12.54
N GLU A 62 21.96 -2.38 12.01
CA GLU A 62 22.95 -1.76 11.13
C GLU A 62 24.31 -1.78 11.85
N ALA A 63 25.31 -2.39 11.23
CA ALA A 63 26.67 -2.32 11.73
C ALA A 63 27.12 -0.84 11.72
N PRO A 64 27.74 -0.34 12.80
CA PRO A 64 28.10 1.06 12.95
C PRO A 64 29.07 1.57 11.87
#